data_AF-A0A7C7W1W2-F1
#
_entry.id   AF-A0A7C7W1W2-F1
#
_cell.length_a   1.000
_cell.length_b   1.000
_cell.length_c   1.000
_cell.angle_alpha   90.00
_cell.angle_beta   90.00
_cell.angle_gamma   90.00
#
_symmetry.space_group_name_H-M   'P 1'
#
loop_
_entity.id
_entity.type
_entity.pdbx_description
1 polymer ?
#
loop_
_entity_poly.entity_id
_entity_poly.type
_entity_poly.pdbx_seq_one_letter_code
_entity_poly.pdbx_strand_id
1 'polypeptide(L)'
;MSDKIWVFIDQFKGAALPASWEALGAGKTLGEVTALVLGAGVDGIAQEAFHYGADHVIVADSDLLADYRPEPYAGLLSKLAADSSPDVIFFPTTTRGRELAAMLAVDLNTGVLVDVTALEQTDDGIIATRPIYAG
;
A
#
# COMPACT_ATOMS: atom_id res chain seq x y z
N MET A 1 11.70 -14.40 -8.36
CA MET A 1 10.91 -13.22 -8.73
C MET A 1 10.51 -12.57 -7.41
N SER A 2 10.65 -11.25 -7.26
CA SER A 2 10.62 -10.65 -5.92
C SER A 2 9.18 -10.45 -5.44
N ASP A 3 8.82 -11.10 -4.33
CA ASP A 3 7.55 -10.95 -3.60
C ASP A 3 7.45 -9.60 -2.87
N LYS A 4 8.01 -8.56 -3.49
CA LYS A 4 8.46 -7.35 -2.80
C LYS A 4 7.67 -6.10 -3.18
N ILE A 5 6.54 -6.28 -3.86
CA ILE A 5 5.59 -5.20 -4.11
C ILE A 5 4.50 -5.29 -3.05
N TRP A 6 4.42 -4.26 -2.22
CA TRP A 6 3.37 -4.16 -1.21
C TRP A 6 2.32 -3.16 -1.63
N VAL A 7 1.07 -3.40 -1.23
CA VAL A 7 -0.06 -2.51 -1.51
C VAL A 7 -0.85 -2.31 -0.23
N PHE A 8 -0.93 -1.08 0.25
CA PHE A 8 -1.78 -0.75 1.38
C PHE A 8 -3.25 -0.73 0.99
N ILE A 9 -4.08 -1.50 1.70
CA ILE A 9 -5.53 -1.52 1.49
C ILE A 9 -6.17 -0.52 2.46
N ASP A 10 -6.50 0.66 1.93
CA ASP A 10 -7.22 1.68 2.69
C ASP A 10 -8.67 1.24 2.91
N GLN A 11 -9.11 1.20 4.16
CA GLN A 11 -10.46 0.78 4.57
C GLN A 11 -11.14 1.79 5.50
N PHE A 12 -12.46 1.80 5.48
CA PHE A 12 -13.26 2.56 6.42
C PHE A 12 -14.45 1.73 6.89
N LYS A 13 -14.53 1.51 8.21
CA LYS A 13 -15.62 0.76 8.86
C LYS A 13 -15.86 -0.62 8.23
N GLY A 14 -14.79 -1.35 7.94
CA GLY A 14 -14.85 -2.72 7.43
C GLY A 14 -15.08 -2.83 5.93
N ALA A 15 -15.06 -1.71 5.19
CA ALA A 15 -15.12 -1.69 3.73
C ALA A 15 -13.85 -1.07 3.15
N ALA A 16 -13.20 -1.77 2.23
CA ALA A 16 -12.09 -1.22 1.47
C ALA A 16 -12.57 -0.12 0.50
N LEU A 17 -11.74 0.91 0.31
CA LEU A 17 -11.99 1.89 -0.74
C LEU A 17 -11.68 1.29 -2.11
N PRO A 18 -12.47 1.59 -3.17
CA PRO A 18 -12.21 1.07 -4.51
C PRO A 18 -10.80 1.36 -5.04
N ALA A 19 -10.24 2.52 -4.69
CA ALA A 19 -8.88 2.91 -5.07
C ALA A 19 -7.80 1.93 -4.58
N SER A 20 -8.05 1.20 -3.48
CA SER A 20 -7.14 0.17 -2.97
C SER A 20 -7.00 -0.99 -3.97
N TRP A 21 -8.09 -1.35 -4.65
CA TRP A 21 -8.11 -2.41 -5.66
C TRP A 21 -7.47 -1.95 -6.97
N GLU A 22 -7.64 -0.69 -7.33
CA GLU A 22 -6.94 -0.07 -8.46
C GLU A 22 -5.42 -0.05 -8.22
N ALA A 23 -4.98 0.33 -7.02
CA ALA A 23 -3.57 0.29 -6.62
C ALA A 23 -3.01 -1.15 -6.62
N LEU A 24 -3.82 -2.13 -6.20
CA LEU A 24 -3.46 -3.54 -6.24
C LEU A 24 -3.26 -4.02 -7.68
N GLY A 25 -4.21 -3.70 -8.56
CA GLY A 25 -4.11 -4.00 -9.99
C GLY A 25 -2.88 -3.35 -10.63
N ALA A 26 -2.56 -2.10 -10.26
CA ALA A 26 -1.36 -1.41 -10.72
C ALA A 26 -0.06 -2.08 -10.23
N GLY A 27 0.01 -2.51 -8.97
CA GLY A 27 1.15 -3.30 -8.49
C GLY A 27 1.27 -4.64 -9.22
N LYS A 28 0.14 -5.27 -9.54
CA LYS A 28 0.09 -6.57 -10.20
C LYS A 28 0.64 -6.56 -11.63
N THR A 29 0.65 -5.40 -12.31
CA THR A 29 1.29 -5.27 -13.63
C THR A 29 2.82 -5.35 -13.56
N LEU A 30 3.40 -5.19 -12.37
CA LEU A 30 4.84 -5.17 -12.13
C LEU A 30 5.37 -6.48 -11.52
N GLY A 31 4.50 -7.34 -10.99
CA GLY A 31 4.90 -8.62 -10.39
C GLY A 31 3.90 -9.17 -9.37
N GLU A 32 4.40 -10.01 -8.47
CA GLU A 32 3.62 -10.54 -7.35
C GLU A 32 3.40 -9.46 -6.29
N VAL A 33 2.19 -9.39 -5.74
CA VAL A 33 1.77 -8.35 -4.81
C VAL A 33 1.33 -8.92 -3.47
N THR A 34 1.79 -8.25 -2.40
CA THR A 34 1.33 -8.48 -1.04
C THR A 34 0.40 -7.35 -0.60
N ALA A 35 -0.85 -7.67 -0.30
CA ALA A 35 -1.79 -6.70 0.26
C ALA A 35 -1.57 -6.53 1.76
N LEU A 36 -1.52 -5.29 2.24
CA LEU A 36 -1.43 -4.94 3.66
C LEU A 36 -2.82 -4.50 4.14
N VAL A 37 -3.45 -5.32 4.98
CA VAL A 37 -4.81 -5.09 5.49
C VAL A 37 -4.74 -4.81 7.00
N LEU A 38 -5.03 -3.57 7.39
CA LEU A 38 -4.96 -3.09 8.77
C LEU A 38 -6.36 -2.62 9.24
N GLY A 39 -6.82 -3.14 10.38
CA GLY A 39 -8.09 -2.70 10.96
C GLY A 39 -8.54 -3.57 12.12
N ALA A 40 -9.85 -3.59 12.38
CA ALA A 40 -10.49 -4.48 13.34
C ALA A 40 -11.57 -5.32 12.64
N GLY A 41 -11.51 -6.64 12.75
CA GLY A 41 -12.42 -7.58 12.08
C GLY A 41 -12.29 -7.54 10.56
N VAL A 42 -11.06 -7.60 10.04
CA VAL A 42 -10.73 -7.34 8.63
C VAL A 42 -10.58 -8.61 7.78
N ASP A 43 -10.94 -9.78 8.30
CA ASP A 43 -10.89 -11.05 7.57
C ASP A 43 -11.64 -11.00 6.24
N GLY A 44 -12.80 -10.32 6.19
CA GLY A 44 -13.56 -10.13 4.95
C GLY A 44 -12.77 -9.38 3.88
N ILE A 45 -12.11 -8.28 4.27
CA ILE A 45 -11.27 -7.48 3.36
C ILE A 45 -10.05 -8.28 2.91
N ALA A 46 -9.47 -9.11 3.78
CA ALA A 46 -8.36 -9.99 3.42
C ALA A 46 -8.77 -11.01 2.34
N GLN A 47 -9.98 -11.59 2.43
CA GLN A 47 -10.52 -12.46 1.37
C GLN A 47 -10.79 -11.69 0.08
N GLU A 48 -11.35 -10.47 0.17
CA GLU A 48 -11.54 -9.60 -0.99
C GLU A 48 -10.20 -9.31 -1.69
N ALA A 49 -9.12 -9.02 -0.96
CA ALA A 49 -7.82 -8.77 -1.55
C ALA A 49 -7.32 -9.93 -2.43
N PHE A 50 -7.52 -11.18 -2.00
CA PHE A 50 -7.23 -12.36 -2.84
C PHE A 50 -8.12 -12.41 -4.09
N HIS A 51 -9.42 -12.11 -3.97
CA HIS A 51 -10.33 -12.05 -5.11
C HIS A 51 -9.93 -10.98 -6.14
N TYR A 52 -9.34 -9.87 -5.69
CA TYR A 52 -8.83 -8.80 -6.55
C TYR A 52 -7.40 -9.05 -7.09
N GLY A 53 -6.78 -10.18 -6.75
CA GLY A 53 -5.53 -10.62 -7.37
C GLY A 53 -4.27 -10.49 -6.53
N ALA A 54 -4.41 -10.33 -5.20
CA ALA A 54 -3.26 -10.43 -4.29
C ALA A 54 -2.68 -11.85 -4.29
N ASP A 55 -1.36 -11.98 -4.32
CA ASP A 55 -0.68 -13.27 -4.17
C ASP A 55 -0.50 -13.62 -2.68
N HIS A 56 -0.28 -12.59 -1.87
CA HIS A 56 -0.15 -12.68 -0.42
C HIS A 56 -0.96 -11.58 0.27
N VAL A 57 -1.36 -11.84 1.51
CA VAL A 57 -2.03 -10.85 2.36
C VAL A 57 -1.40 -10.87 3.74
N ILE A 58 -0.94 -9.71 4.20
CA ILE A 58 -0.52 -9.48 5.59
C ILE A 58 -1.65 -8.77 6.30
N VAL A 59 -2.15 -9.39 7.37
CA VAL A 59 -3.24 -8.86 8.19
C VAL A 59 -2.70 -8.38 9.52
N ALA A 60 -3.06 -7.16 9.90
CA ALA A 60 -2.99 -6.70 11.28
C ALA A 60 -4.40 -6.38 11.77
N ASP A 61 -4.96 -7.33 12.52
CA ASP A 61 -6.31 -7.22 13.09
C ASP A 61 -6.21 -6.85 14.58
N SER A 62 -6.69 -5.67 14.93
CA SER A 62 -6.72 -5.16 16.30
C SER A 62 -7.77 -4.07 16.46
N ASP A 63 -8.49 -4.08 17.58
CA ASP A 63 -9.40 -3.00 17.97
C ASP A 63 -8.71 -1.62 18.03
N LEU A 64 -7.39 -1.58 18.27
CA LEU A 64 -6.60 -0.35 18.24
C LEU A 64 -6.47 0.28 16.84
N LEU A 65 -6.75 -0.51 15.80
CA LEU A 65 -6.76 -0.11 14.39
C LEU A 65 -8.20 0.05 13.86
N ALA A 66 -9.23 -0.02 14.71
CA ALA A 66 -10.63 0.13 14.27
C ALA A 66 -10.90 1.50 13.60
N ASP A 67 -10.25 2.54 14.12
CA ASP A 67 -10.28 3.89 13.55
C ASP A 67 -8.88 4.30 13.10
N TYR A 68 -8.83 4.96 11.94
CA TYR A 68 -7.57 5.44 11.40
C TYR A 68 -6.93 6.48 12.32
N ARG A 69 -5.68 6.20 12.69
CA ARG A 69 -4.79 7.12 13.37
C ARG A 69 -3.43 7.03 12.69
N PRO A 70 -2.81 8.15 12.28
CA PRO A 70 -1.59 8.10 11.48
C PRO A 70 -0.45 7.37 12.19
N GLU A 71 -0.21 7.65 13.48
CA GLU A 71 0.98 7.16 14.18
C GLU A 71 0.99 5.64 14.40
N PRO A 72 -0.10 4.99 14.87
CA PRO A 72 -0.13 3.52 14.99
C PRO A 72 0.03 2.81 13.64
N TYR A 73 -0.60 3.34 12.59
CA TYR A 73 -0.51 2.77 11.25
C TYR A 73 0.90 2.92 10.68
N ALA A 74 1.45 4.13 10.72
CA ALA A 74 2.79 4.42 10.22
C ALA A 74 3.85 3.60 10.98
N GLY A 75 3.83 3.63 12.31
CA GLY A 75 4.80 2.88 13.11
C GLY A 75 4.78 1.37 12.87
N LEU A 76 3.58 0.79 12.69
CA LEU A 76 3.44 -0.63 12.36
C LEU A 76 3.99 -0.94 10.97
N LEU A 77 3.57 -0.17 9.96
CA LEU A 77 3.96 -0.39 8.56
C LEU A 77 5.47 -0.14 8.37
N SER A 78 6.03 0.92 8.95
CA SER A 78 7.46 1.22 8.92
C SER A 78 8.28 0.10 9.54
N LYS A 79 7.86 -0.41 10.71
CA LYS A 79 8.53 -1.56 11.33
C LYS A 79 8.50 -2.79 10.44
N LEU A 80 7.32 -3.13 9.92
CA LEU A 80 7.13 -4.29 9.06
C LEU A 80 7.97 -4.19 7.77
N ALA A 81 7.99 -3.01 7.16
CA ALA A 81 8.77 -2.73 5.95
C ALA A 81 10.28 -2.78 6.22
N ALA A 82 10.74 -2.26 7.37
CA ALA A 82 12.15 -2.37 7.76
C ALA A 82 12.59 -3.83 7.92
N ASP A 83 11.74 -4.67 8.52
CA ASP A 83 12.04 -6.09 8.75
C ASP A 83 11.99 -6.93 7.45
N SER A 84 11.09 -6.59 6.52
CA SER A 84 10.85 -7.40 5.31
C SER A 84 11.52 -6.85 4.04
N SER A 85 11.92 -5.58 4.04
CA SER A 85 12.58 -4.88 2.93
C SER A 85 11.89 -5.05 1.56
N PRO A 86 10.61 -4.60 1.41
CA PRO A 86 9.94 -4.55 0.12
C PRO A 86 10.68 -3.59 -0.83
N ASP A 87 10.57 -3.84 -2.13
CA ASP A 87 11.19 -3.02 -3.19
C ASP A 87 10.35 -1.75 -3.43
N VAL A 88 9.02 -1.84 -3.30
CA VAL A 88 8.10 -0.71 -3.44
C VAL A 88 6.83 -0.94 -2.62
N ILE A 89 6.26 0.14 -2.08
CA ILE A 89 4.97 0.13 -1.38
C ILE A 89 4.02 1.09 -2.09
N PHE A 90 2.93 0.56 -2.63
CA PHE A 90 1.87 1.33 -3.25
C PHE A 90 0.83 1.73 -2.23
N PHE A 91 0.38 2.98 -2.35
CA PHE A 91 -0.73 3.53 -1.58
C PHE A 91 -1.80 4.02 -2.56
N PRO A 92 -3.10 3.75 -2.31
CA PRO A 92 -4.16 4.44 -3.03
C PRO A 92 -4.07 5.94 -2.78
N THR A 93 -4.40 6.75 -3.78
CA THR A 93 -4.31 8.21 -3.72
C THR A 93 -5.45 8.81 -2.88
N THR A 94 -5.45 8.51 -1.59
CA THR A 94 -6.37 9.08 -0.58
C THR A 94 -5.60 10.03 0.33
N THR A 95 -6.30 10.87 1.09
CA THR A 95 -5.66 11.73 2.10
C THR A 95 -4.85 10.90 3.10
N ARG A 96 -5.39 9.75 3.55
CA ARG A 96 -4.72 8.82 4.47
C ARG A 96 -3.54 8.12 3.82
N GLY A 97 -3.70 7.66 2.58
CA GLY A 97 -2.63 7.00 1.83
C GLY A 97 -1.43 7.92 1.61
N ARG A 98 -1.65 9.19 1.26
CA ARG A 98 -0.58 10.19 1.10
C ARG A 98 0.12 10.52 2.43
N GLU A 99 -0.65 10.64 3.51
CA GLU A 99 -0.10 10.89 4.85
C GLU A 99 0.79 9.73 5.31
N LEU A 100 0.29 8.49 5.22
CA LEU A 100 1.06 7.29 5.56
C LEU A 100 2.31 7.17 4.69
N ALA A 101 2.19 7.30 3.36
CA ALA A 101 3.33 7.20 2.45
C ALA A 101 4.44 8.21 2.82
N ALA A 102 4.06 9.45 3.18
CA ALA A 102 5.02 10.45 3.62
C ALA A 102 5.68 10.10 4.96
N MET A 103 4.92 9.61 5.94
CA MET A 103 5.47 9.20 7.24
C MET A 103 6.43 8.02 7.11
N LEU A 104 6.05 6.99 6.36
CA LEU A 104 6.91 5.83 6.09
C LEU A 104 8.19 6.23 5.35
N ALA A 105 8.10 7.14 4.38
CA ALA A 105 9.26 7.60 3.64
C ALA A 105 10.32 8.24 4.57
N VAL A 106 9.87 8.99 5.57
CA VAL A 106 10.74 9.56 6.61
C VAL A 106 11.33 8.45 7.48
N ASP A 107 10.50 7.56 8.02
CA ASP A 107 10.95 6.49 8.92
C ASP A 107 11.95 5.53 8.25
N LEU A 108 11.72 5.22 6.97
CA LEU A 108 12.52 4.28 6.18
C LEU A 108 13.68 4.95 5.44
N ASN A 109 13.84 6.28 5.56
CA ASN A 109 14.83 7.08 4.84
C ASN A 109 14.82 6.79 3.32
N THR A 110 13.63 6.85 2.70
CA THR A 110 13.41 6.59 1.28
C THR A 110 12.66 7.73 0.60
N GLY A 111 12.51 7.65 -0.73
CA GLY A 111 11.72 8.59 -1.52
C GLY A 111 10.22 8.27 -1.50
N VAL A 112 9.41 9.28 -1.85
CA VAL A 112 7.97 9.12 -2.09
C VAL A 112 7.58 9.84 -3.38
N LEU A 113 6.84 9.14 -4.24
CA LEU A 113 6.18 9.72 -5.40
C LEU A 113 4.68 9.70 -5.14
N VAL A 114 4.03 10.84 -5.32
CA VAL A 114 2.57 10.96 -5.17
C VAL A 114 1.94 11.25 -6.53
N ASP A 115 0.66 10.92 -6.67
CA ASP A 115 -0.12 11.19 -7.89
C ASP A 115 0.44 10.55 -9.15
N VAL A 116 0.96 9.32 -9.01
CA VAL A 116 1.45 8.54 -10.14
C VAL A 116 0.29 8.15 -11.05
N THR A 117 0.43 8.44 -12.35
CA THR A 117 -0.58 8.19 -13.38
C THR A 117 -0.19 7.08 -14.37
N ALA A 118 1.08 6.72 -14.43
CA ALA A 118 1.56 5.58 -15.23
C ALA A 118 2.78 4.92 -14.58
N LEU A 119 2.88 3.60 -14.78
CA LEU A 119 3.95 2.75 -14.29
C LEU A 119 4.48 1.89 -15.44
N GLU A 120 5.80 1.84 -15.59
CA GLU A 120 6.48 1.03 -16.59
C GLU A 120 7.61 0.25 -15.93
N GLN A 121 7.66 -1.06 -16.14
CA GLN A 121 8.78 -1.91 -15.73
C GLN A 121 9.85 -1.89 -16.82
N THR A 122 11.09 -1.58 -16.45
CA THR A 122 12.26 -1.56 -17.32
C THR A 122 13.37 -2.43 -16.74
N ASP A 123 14.43 -2.66 -17.52
CA ASP A 123 15.61 -3.39 -17.05
C ASP A 123 16.32 -2.70 -15.87
N ASP A 124 16.16 -1.38 -15.75
CA ASP A 124 16.77 -0.54 -14.71
C ASP A 124 15.85 -0.32 -13.49
N GLY A 125 14.61 -0.82 -13.51
CA GLY A 125 13.67 -0.73 -12.38
C GLY A 125 12.26 -0.30 -12.79
N ILE A 126 11.59 0.46 -11.92
CA ILE A 126 10.22 0.96 -12.16
C ILE A 126 10.30 2.44 -12.51
N ILE A 127 9.76 2.81 -13.66
CA ILE A 127 9.53 4.20 -14.05
C ILE A 127 8.11 4.57 -13.65
N ALA A 128 7.97 5.63 -12.86
CA ALA A 128 6.69 6.20 -12.46
C ALA A 128 6.52 7.61 -13.04
N THR A 129 5.41 7.84 -13.75
CA THR A 129 5.05 9.15 -14.31
C THR A 129 4.03 9.82 -13.42
N ARG A 130 4.21 11.11 -13.15
CA ARG A 130 3.23 11.94 -12.43
C ARG A 130 3.10 13.32 -13.08
N PRO A 131 1.92 13.96 -13.01
CA PRO A 131 1.75 15.35 -13.40
C PRO A 131 2.46 16.29 -12.40
N ILE A 132 2.95 17.41 -12.93
CA ILE A 132 3.52 18.54 -12.17
C ILE A 132 2.86 19.83 -12.65
N TYR A 133 2.79 20.87 -11.80
CA TYR A 133 2.14 22.15 -12.14
C TYR A 133 0.63 22.07 -12.47
N ALA A 134 -0.13 21.30 -11.68
CA ALA A 134 -1.58 21.12 -11.76
C ALA A 134 -2.12 20.37 -13.01
N GLY A 135 -1.24 19.70 -13.75
CA GLY A 135 -1.60 18.82 -14.87
C GLY A 135 -0.41 18.62 -15.79
#